data_AF-A0A8R1EWD8-F1
#
_entry.id   AF-A0A8R1EWD8-F1
#
_cell.length_a   1.000
_cell.length_b   1.000
_cell.length_c   1.000
_cell.angle_alpha   90.00
_cell.angle_beta   90.00
_cell.angle_gamma   90.00
#
_symmetry.space_group_name_H-M   'P 1'
#
loop_
_entity.id
_entity.type
_entity.pdbx_description
1 polymer ?
#
loop_
_entity_poly.entity_id
_entity_poly.type
_entity_poly.pdbx_seq_one_letter_code
_entity_poly.pdbx_strand_id
1 'polypeptide(L)' 'MNTFLRQGRGKIAAWQQYRMASQLLINDSKYAFLKELGLKENNSGVFHGKWAASGQVVQSYAPASNSPIANVSYNGPK' A
#
# COMPACT_ATOMS: atom_id res chain seq x y z
N MET A 1 8.82 27.08 46.73
CA MET A 1 7.36 26.82 46.77
C MET A 1 6.76 27.05 45.40
N ASN A 2 6.04 26.04 44.89
CA ASN A 2 4.99 26.01 43.85
C ASN A 2 5.26 26.62 42.45
N THR A 3 5.55 25.80 41.42
CA THR A 3 4.64 25.06 40.49
C THR A 3 3.97 25.91 39.41
N PHE A 4 4.41 25.75 38.16
CA PHE A 4 3.64 26.08 36.95
C PHE A 4 3.79 24.97 35.87
N LEU A 5 2.73 24.18 35.76
CA LEU A 5 2.07 23.62 34.58
C LEU A 5 2.85 22.94 33.42
N ARG A 6 2.62 21.62 33.38
CA ARG A 6 2.52 20.69 32.24
C ARG A 6 1.85 21.27 30.98
N GLN A 7 2.49 21.09 29.82
CA GLN A 7 1.94 20.80 28.47
C GLN A 7 3.08 20.98 27.46
N GLY A 8 3.35 20.16 26.45
CA GLY A 8 2.80 18.93 25.92
C GLY A 8 3.77 18.52 24.79
N ARG A 9 4.05 17.22 24.63
CA ARG A 9 4.95 16.70 23.61
C ARG A 9 4.39 17.04 22.22
N GLY A 10 4.97 18.06 21.58
CA GLY A 10 4.69 18.44 20.21
C GLY A 10 4.87 17.24 19.31
N LYS A 11 3.79 16.92 18.60
CA LYS A 11 3.64 15.81 17.66
C LYS A 11 4.85 15.79 16.72
N ILE A 12 5.57 14.68 16.71
CA ILE A 12 6.37 14.21 15.58
C ILE A 12 5.60 14.58 14.31
N ALA A 13 6.15 15.53 13.55
CA ALA A 13 5.64 15.90 12.24
C ALA A 13 5.62 14.61 11.43
N ALA A 14 4.44 13.99 11.33
CA ALA A 14 4.22 12.93 10.40
C ALA A 14 4.58 13.53 9.05
N TRP A 15 5.64 13.00 8.44
CA TRP A 15 5.83 13.09 7.02
C TRP A 15 4.61 12.44 6.40
N GLN A 16 3.52 13.19 6.29
CA GLN A 16 2.43 12.85 5.42
C GLN A 16 3.03 13.03 4.03
N GLN A 17 3.69 11.96 3.59
CA GLN A 17 4.00 11.74 2.21
C GLN A 17 2.69 12.01 1.49
N TYR A 18 2.58 13.17 0.84
CA TYR A 18 1.64 13.34 -0.23
C TYR A 18 2.03 12.28 -1.25
N ARG A 19 1.48 11.08 -1.09
CA ARG A 19 1.40 10.11 -2.16
C ARG A 19 0.48 10.78 -3.17
N MET A 20 1.06 11.63 -4.03
CA MET A 20 0.48 11.82 -5.35
C MET A 20 0.13 10.41 -5.80
N ALA A 21 -1.15 10.12 -5.96
CA ALA A 21 -1.60 8.82 -6.43
C ALA A 21 -0.98 8.66 -7.81
N SER A 22 0.23 8.09 -7.85
CA SER A 22 0.86 7.68 -9.09
C SER A 22 -0.07 6.62 -9.58
N GLN A 23 -0.73 6.91 -10.70
CA GLN A 23 -1.66 5.99 -11.33
C GLN A 23 -0.96 4.64 -11.41
N LEU A 24 -1.51 3.65 -10.70
CA LEU A 24 -0.96 2.30 -10.73
C LEU A 24 -0.91 1.85 -12.19
N LEU A 25 0.19 1.24 -12.62
CA LEU A 25 0.37 0.84 -14.01
C LEU A 25 -0.78 -0.07 -14.48
N ILE A 26 -1.40 -0.85 -13.59
CA ILE A 26 -2.59 -1.66 -13.90
C ILE A 26 -3.82 -0.87 -14.39
N ASN A 27 -3.86 0.44 -14.15
CA ASN A 27 -4.93 1.32 -14.61
C ASN A 27 -4.59 2.02 -15.94
N ASP A 28 -3.35 1.94 -16.40
CA ASP A 28 -2.94 2.47 -17.70
C ASP A 28 -3.27 1.45 -18.82
N SER A 29 -3.93 1.94 -19.87
CA SER A 29 -4.26 1.19 -21.08
C SER A 29 -3.08 0.44 -21.71
N LYS A 30 -1.86 0.98 -21.60
CA LYS A 30 -0.63 0.34 -22.08
C LYS A 30 -0.36 -1.00 -21.40
N TYR A 31 -0.81 -1.17 -20.17
CA TYR A 31 -0.63 -2.39 -19.36
C TYR A 31 -1.95 -3.13 -19.14
N ALA A 32 -2.93 -2.96 -20.03
CA ALA A 32 -4.24 -3.62 -19.92
C ALA A 32 -4.15 -5.15 -19.82
N PHE A 33 -3.11 -5.76 -20.41
CA PHE A 33 -2.84 -7.20 -20.33
C PHE A 33 -2.72 -7.72 -18.88
N LEU A 34 -2.36 -6.87 -17.91
CA LEU A 34 -2.31 -7.27 -16.50
C LEU A 34 -3.69 -7.72 -15.98
N LYS A 35 -4.76 -7.10 -16.47
CA LYS A 35 -6.14 -7.48 -16.11
C LYS A 35 -6.57 -8.78 -16.79
N GLU A 36 -6.04 -9.06 -17.99
CA GLU A 36 -6.28 -10.33 -18.69
C GLU A 36 -5.64 -11.52 -17.96
N LEU A 37 -4.54 -11.30 -17.25
CA LEU A 37 -3.94 -12.27 -16.32
C LEU A 37 -4.75 -12.46 -15.02
N GLY A 38 -5.84 -11.72 -14.83
CA GLY A 38 -6.68 -11.76 -13.64
C GLY A 38 -6.19 -10.88 -12.48
N LEU A 39 -5.18 -10.04 -12.70
CA LEU A 39 -4.69 -9.09 -11.69
C LEU A 39 -5.66 -7.92 -11.54
N LYS A 40 -5.69 -7.38 -10.32
CA LYS A 40 -6.50 -6.21 -9.93
C LYS A 40 -5.61 -5.19 -9.24
N GLU A 41 -6.17 -4.01 -9.00
CA GLU A 41 -5.49 -2.99 -8.20
C GLU A 41 -5.07 -3.52 -6.82
N ASN A 42 -5.94 -4.31 -6.17
CA ASN A 42 -5.67 -4.97 -4.90
C ASN A 42 -5.83 -6.49 -5.07
N ASN A 43 -4.79 -7.26 -4.73
CA ASN A 43 -4.75 -8.71 -4.92
C ASN A 43 -4.54 -9.43 -3.59
N SER A 44 -5.23 -10.56 -3.41
CA SER A 44 -4.93 -11.48 -2.32
C SER A 44 -3.64 -12.25 -2.62
N GLY A 45 -2.67 -12.20 -1.72
CA GLY A 45 -1.37 -12.87 -1.88
C GLY A 45 -1.34 -14.33 -1.42
N VAL A 46 -2.46 -14.89 -0.93
CA VAL A 46 -2.54 -16.29 -0.48
C VAL A 46 -3.68 -17.01 -1.19
N PHE A 47 -3.40 -18.23 -1.65
CA PHE A 47 -4.40 -19.12 -2.23
C PHE A 47 -4.36 -20.48 -1.53
N HIS A 48 -5.50 -20.92 -1.01
CA HIS A 48 -5.66 -22.21 -0.33
C HIS A 48 -7.02 -22.86 -0.66
N GLY A 49 -7.34 -22.93 -1.95
CA GLY A 49 -8.66 -23.31 -2.48
C GLY A 49 -9.63 -22.13 -2.63
N LYS A 50 -9.36 -21.04 -1.93
CA LYS A 50 -9.92 -19.70 -2.17
C LYS A 50 -8.83 -18.66 -2.02
N TRP A 51 -9.00 -17.53 -2.70
CA TRP A 51 -8.15 -16.35 -2.51
C TRP A 51 -8.48 -15.70 -1.18
N ALA A 52 -7.46 -15.46 -0.36
CA ALA A 52 -7.60 -14.78 0.91
C ALA A 52 -6.28 -14.12 1.31
N ALA A 53 -6.36 -13.09 2.14
CA ALA A 53 -5.23 -12.53 2.87
C ALA A 53 -5.76 -11.52 3.88
N SER A 54 -5.13 -11.46 5.05
CA SER A 54 -5.50 -10.57 6.17
C SER A 54 -4.34 -9.70 6.65
N GLY A 55 -3.16 -9.85 6.06
CA GLY A 55 -1.96 -9.11 6.44
C GLY A 55 -1.91 -7.72 5.84
N GLN A 56 -0.78 -7.05 6.06
CA GLN A 56 -0.56 -5.72 5.51
C GLN A 56 -0.53 -5.76 3.97
N VAL A 57 -0.94 -4.64 3.39
CA VAL A 57 -0.89 -4.40 1.96
C VAL A 57 0.48 -3.85 1.59
N VAL A 58 1.12 -4.47 0.61
CA VAL A 58 2.37 -4.01 0.01
C VAL A 58 2.12 -3.61 -1.44
N GLN A 59 2.84 -2.59 -1.91
CA GLN A 59 2.75 -2.11 -3.28
C GLN A 59 3.95 -2.62 -4.08
N SER A 60 3.69 -3.24 -5.22
CA SER A 60 4.73 -3.69 -6.15
C SER A 60 5.18 -2.55 -7.05
N TYR A 61 6.46 -2.51 -7.41
CA TYR A 61 7.06 -1.47 -8.23
C TYR A 61 7.83 -2.08 -9.41
N ALA A 62 7.76 -1.43 -10.57
CA ALA A 62 8.54 -1.81 -11.73
C ALA A 62 10.00 -1.37 -11.56
N PRO A 63 11.00 -2.26 -11.63
CA PRO A 63 12.39 -1.90 -11.38
C PRO A 63 12.97 -0.94 -12.43
N ALA A 64 12.44 -0.95 -13.66
CA ALA A 64 12.92 -0.12 -14.75
C ALA A 64 12.53 1.37 -14.61
N SER A 65 11.42 1.67 -13.94
CA SER A 65 10.86 3.03 -13.86
C SER A 65 10.52 3.48 -12.43
N ASN A 66 10.69 2.60 -11.46
CA ASN A 66 10.24 2.78 -10.08
C ASN A 66 8.77 3.19 -9.96
N SER A 67 7.92 2.77 -10.91
CA SER A 67 6.50 3.11 -10.96
C SER A 67 5.65 2.05 -10.24
N PRO A 68 4.59 2.44 -9.53
CA PRO A 68 3.68 1.48 -8.88
C PRO A 68 2.96 0.58 -9.87
N ILE A 69 2.93 -0.73 -9.64
CA ILE A 69 2.21 -1.66 -10.50
C ILE A 69 0.80 -1.93 -9.97
N ALA A 70 0.72 -2.53 -8.78
CA ALA A 70 -0.50 -2.95 -8.09
C ALA A 70 -0.18 -3.29 -6.63
N ASN A 71 -1.22 -3.49 -5.82
CA ASN A 71 -1.10 -3.85 -4.42
C ASN A 71 -1.36 -5.34 -4.18
N VAL A 72 -0.69 -5.90 -3.18
CA VAL A 72 -0.87 -7.29 -2.73
C VAL A 72 -0.97 -7.32 -1.21
N SER A 73 -2.01 -7.95 -0.67
CA SER A 73 -2.11 -8.25 0.76
C SER A 73 -1.46 -9.61 1.05
N TYR A 74 -0.50 -9.67 1.99
CA TYR A 74 0.13 -10.95 2.37
C TYR A 74 -0.61 -11.65 3.52
N ASN A 75 -0.15 -12.85 3.91
CA ASN A 75 -0.74 -13.57 5.04
C ASN A 75 -0.46 -12.84 6.36
N GLY A 76 -1.50 -12.37 7.05
CA GLY A 76 -1.37 -11.72 8.36
C GLY A 76 -1.66 -12.70 9.50
N PRO A 77 -1.12 -12.46 10.71
CA PRO A 77 -1.68 -13.08 11.91
C PRO A 77 -3.17 -12.72 12.01
N LYS A 78 -3.99 -13.69 12.45
CA LYS A 78 -5.41 -13.47 12.74
C LYS A 78 -5.58 -12.79 14.08
#